data_AF-A0A8X6XAN7-F1
#
_entry.id   AF-A0A8X6XAN7-F1
#
_cell.length_a   1.000
_cell.length_b   1.000
_cell.length_c   1.000
_cell.angle_alpha   90.00
_cell.angle_beta   90.00
_cell.angle_gamma   90.00
#
_symmetry.space_group_name_H-M   'P 1'
#
loop_
_entity.id
_entity.type
_entity.pdbx_description
1 polymer ?
#
loop_
_entity_poly.entity_id
_entity_poly.type
_entity_poly.pdbx_seq_one_letter_code
_entity_poly.pdbx_strand_id
1 'polypeptide(L)'
;MCPKECDVILGSDSFFDILRSGEIIGSKNEPIAQRTMFGWVVAGKHNVKNKEPHELYSHFLRIENELNTDSLLQRFWETEKLSVKEEFLSDEEQFCENHFNLIFKYNGEGRFVRVS
;
A
#
# COMPACT_ATOMS: atom_id res chain seq x y z
N MET A 1 -4.08 -18.57 -5.35
CA MET A 1 -3.42 -17.51 -6.14
C MET A 1 -2.77 -16.57 -5.15
N CYS A 2 -1.45 -16.44 -5.18
CA CYS A 2 -0.74 -15.38 -4.48
C CYS A 2 -1.14 -14.02 -5.11
N PRO A 3 -1.31 -12.95 -4.33
CA PRO A 3 -1.51 -11.61 -4.87
C PRO A 3 -0.34 -11.26 -5.80
N LYS A 4 -0.65 -10.64 -6.94
CA LYS A 4 0.38 -10.05 -7.81
C LYS A 4 0.91 -8.78 -7.15
N GLU A 5 2.10 -8.36 -7.55
CA GLU A 5 2.68 -7.08 -7.15
C GLU A 5 1.73 -5.92 -7.45
N CYS A 6 1.76 -4.89 -6.59
CA CYS A 6 0.96 -3.69 -6.78
C CYS A 6 1.59 -2.84 -7.88
N ASP A 7 0.89 -2.69 -9.01
CA ASP A 7 1.39 -1.87 -10.13
C ASP A 7 1.37 -0.36 -9.80
N VAL A 8 0.35 0.11 -9.08
CA VAL A 8 0.11 1.55 -8.82
C VAL A 8 -0.66 1.77 -7.51
N ILE A 9 -0.22 2.75 -6.72
CA ILE A 9 -0.96 3.31 -5.57
C ILE A 9 -1.61 4.64 -6.00
N LEU A 10 -2.91 4.79 -5.79
CA LEU A 10 -3.67 6.00 -6.14
C LEU A 10 -4.03 6.80 -4.88
N GLY A 11 -3.83 8.11 -4.94
CA GLY A 11 -4.28 9.04 -3.91
C GLY A 11 -5.80 9.20 -3.90
N SER A 12 -6.36 9.63 -2.76
CA SER A 12 -7.80 9.89 -2.61
C SER A 12 -8.26 11.09 -3.43
N ASP A 13 -7.36 12.01 -3.73
CA ASP A 13 -7.55 13.15 -4.63
C ASP A 13 -7.90 12.70 -6.07
N SER A 14 -7.37 11.56 -6.51
CA SER A 14 -7.63 11.00 -7.83
C SER A 14 -8.94 10.21 -7.93
N PHE A 15 -9.64 9.98 -6.81
CA PHE A 15 -10.78 9.06 -6.75
C PHE A 15 -11.91 9.44 -7.73
N PHE A 16 -12.32 10.72 -7.74
CA PHE A 16 -13.43 11.15 -8.59
C PHE A 16 -13.04 11.23 -10.08
N ASP A 17 -11.77 11.46 -10.38
CA ASP A 17 -11.27 11.58 -11.75
C ASP A 17 -11.27 10.23 -12.50
N ILE A 18 -11.12 9.13 -11.76
CA ILE A 18 -11.05 7.79 -12.34
C ILE A 18 -12.43 7.15 -12.51
N LEU A 19 -13.47 7.65 -11.84
CA LEU A 19 -14.83 7.11 -11.96
C LEU A 19 -15.36 7.28 -13.38
N ARG A 20 -16.16 6.32 -13.83
CA ARG A 20 -16.82 6.33 -15.13
C ARG A 20 -18.30 6.03 -14.96
N SER A 21 -19.11 6.46 -15.93
CA SER A 21 -20.52 6.09 -15.97
C SER A 21 -20.67 4.57 -16.08
N GLY A 22 -21.47 3.99 -15.19
CA GLY A 22 -21.75 2.57 -15.13
C GLY A 22 -21.57 2.01 -13.73
N GLU A 23 -22.67 1.57 -13.15
CA GLU A 23 -22.71 0.87 -11.87
C GLU A 23 -23.59 -0.38 -12.01
N ILE A 24 -23.19 -1.46 -11.35
CA ILE A 24 -24.01 -2.66 -11.18
C ILE A 24 -24.22 -2.81 -9.69
N ILE A 25 -25.43 -2.51 -9.25
CA ILE A 25 -25.83 -2.57 -7.85
C ILE A 25 -26.52 -3.91 -7.60
N GLY A 26 -25.92 -4.73 -6.75
CA GLY A 26 -26.52 -5.97 -6.26
C GLY A 26 -27.64 -5.73 -5.23
N SER A 27 -28.17 -6.83 -4.70
CA SER A 27 -29.13 -6.79 -3.59
C SER A 27 -28.48 -6.29 -2.29
N LYS A 28 -29.30 -6.09 -1.25
CA LYS A 28 -28.81 -5.73 0.08
C LYS A 28 -27.74 -6.72 0.58
N ASN A 29 -26.55 -6.21 0.92
CA ASN A 29 -25.35 -6.97 1.32
C ASN A 29 -24.64 -7.73 0.21
N GLU A 30 -24.85 -7.37 -1.05
CA GLU A 30 -24.03 -7.82 -2.18
C GLU A 30 -23.03 -6.72 -2.56
N PRO A 31 -21.89 -7.09 -3.17
CA PRO A 31 -20.94 -6.11 -3.68
C PRO A 31 -21.53 -5.30 -4.84
N ILE A 32 -20.96 -4.12 -5.04
CA ILE A 32 -21.25 -3.23 -6.16
C ILE A 32 -20.07 -3.29 -7.13
N ALA A 33 -20.36 -3.30 -8.43
CA ALA A 33 -19.34 -3.09 -9.45
C ALA A 33 -19.44 -1.66 -9.99
N GLN A 34 -18.34 -0.91 -9.89
CA GLN A 34 -18.21 0.46 -10.39
C GLN A 34 -17.27 0.46 -11.58
N ARG A 35 -17.67 1.11 -12.67
CA ARG A 35 -16.78 1.33 -13.81
C ARG A 35 -15.79 2.44 -13.48
N THR A 36 -14.51 2.20 -13.75
CA THR A 36 -13.42 3.17 -13.66
C THR A 36 -12.64 3.24 -14.96
N MET A 37 -11.71 4.18 -15.07
CA MET A 37 -10.77 4.27 -16.19
C MET A 37 -9.91 3.02 -16.35
N PHE A 38 -9.63 2.30 -15.26
CA PHE A 38 -8.80 1.09 -15.23
C PHE A 38 -9.63 -0.21 -15.38
N GLY A 39 -10.94 -0.11 -15.59
CA GLY A 39 -11.84 -1.25 -15.68
C GLY A 39 -12.87 -1.29 -14.54
N TRP A 40 -13.40 -2.47 -14.25
CA TRP A 40 -14.42 -2.66 -13.21
C TRP A 40 -13.78 -2.89 -11.85
N VAL A 41 -14.17 -2.08 -10.87
CA VAL A 41 -13.82 -2.28 -9.47
C VAL A 41 -15.02 -2.87 -8.75
N VAL A 42 -14.82 -3.98 -8.04
CA VAL A 42 -15.85 -4.62 -7.22
C VAL A 42 -15.58 -4.28 -5.75
N ALA A 43 -16.53 -3.64 -5.10
CA ALA A 43 -16.40 -3.17 -3.72
C ALA A 43 -17.64 -3.52 -2.89
N GLY A 44 -17.47 -3.74 -1.59
CA GLY A 44 -18.56 -3.99 -0.65
C GLY A 44 -18.49 -5.34 0.05
N LYS A 45 -19.53 -5.65 0.82
CA LYS A 45 -19.57 -6.87 1.64
C LYS A 45 -19.79 -8.09 0.75
N HIS A 46 -18.97 -9.11 0.93
CA HIS A 46 -19.20 -10.42 0.37
C HIS A 46 -19.66 -11.37 1.48
N ASN A 47 -20.91 -11.84 1.40
CA ASN A 47 -21.46 -12.83 2.33
C ASN A 47 -20.85 -14.22 2.02
N VAL A 48 -19.64 -14.48 2.53
CA VAL A 48 -19.04 -15.83 2.49
C VAL A 48 -19.73 -16.68 3.54
N LYS A 49 -20.81 -17.38 3.15
CA LYS A 49 -21.53 -18.25 4.09
C LYS A 49 -20.85 -19.60 4.35
N ASN A 50 -19.86 -20.03 3.56
CA ASN A 50 -19.34 -21.41 3.62
C ASN A 50 -17.95 -21.60 2.96
N LYS A 51 -16.89 -20.91 3.38
CA LYS A 51 -15.52 -21.34 3.05
C LYS A 51 -14.58 -21.11 4.22
N GLU A 52 -13.69 -22.08 4.42
CA GLU A 52 -12.51 -22.06 5.29
C GLU A 52 -11.92 -20.64 5.41
N PRO A 53 -11.39 -20.25 6.59
CA PRO A 53 -10.83 -18.93 6.80
C PRO A 53 -9.60 -18.75 5.89
N HIS A 54 -9.82 -18.22 4.68
CA HIS A 54 -8.75 -17.59 3.95
C HIS A 54 -8.46 -16.28 4.68
N GLU A 55 -7.28 -16.19 5.29
CA GLU A 55 -6.78 -14.98 5.93
C GLU A 55 -6.67 -13.88 4.87
N LEU A 56 -7.72 -13.07 4.75
CA LEU A 56 -7.73 -11.85 3.98
C LEU A 56 -7.11 -10.78 4.87
N TYR A 57 -5.82 -10.54 4.69
CA TYR A 57 -5.13 -9.43 5.32
C TYR A 57 -5.56 -8.13 4.62
N SER A 58 -6.18 -7.23 5.38
CA SER A 58 -6.48 -5.88 4.91
C SER A 58 -5.88 -4.89 5.88
N HIS A 59 -4.92 -4.12 5.39
CA HIS A 59 -4.22 -3.11 6.18
C HIS A 59 -4.97 -1.79 6.05
N PHE A 60 -5.76 -1.45 7.07
CA PHE A 60 -6.42 -0.14 7.16
C PHE A 60 -5.69 0.73 8.18
N LEU A 61 -5.20 1.89 7.73
CA LEU A 61 -4.70 2.92 8.62
C LEU A 61 -5.82 3.95 8.87
N ARG A 62 -6.44 3.89 10.05
CA ARG A 62 -7.40 4.91 10.50
C ARG A 62 -6.67 5.91 11.40
N ILE A 63 -6.45 7.12 10.91
CA ILE A 63 -5.84 8.19 11.68
C ILE A 63 -6.96 8.96 12.39
N GLU A 64 -7.20 8.65 13.66
CA GLU A 64 -8.08 9.45 14.52
C GLU A 64 -7.22 10.23 15.51
N ASN A 65 -7.23 11.56 15.33
CA ASN A 65 -6.53 12.60 16.11
C ASN A 65 -5.04 12.84 15.79
N GLU A 66 -4.76 14.12 15.47
CA GLU A 66 -3.49 14.72 15.06
C GLU A 66 -2.42 14.83 16.17
N LEU A 67 -2.09 13.74 16.88
CA LEU A 67 -0.99 13.84 17.87
C LEU A 67 0.25 13.00 17.58
N ASN A 68 0.26 12.11 16.59
CA ASN A 68 1.54 11.54 16.14
C ASN A 68 1.43 10.81 14.79
N THR A 69 0.96 11.50 13.75
CA THR A 69 0.93 10.99 12.36
C THR A 69 2.27 10.40 11.94
N ASP A 70 3.37 11.04 12.33
CA ASP A 70 4.72 10.63 11.96
C ASP A 70 5.09 9.28 12.56
N SER A 71 4.84 9.06 13.86
CA SER A 71 5.09 7.75 14.49
C SER A 71 4.20 6.64 13.94
N LEU A 72 2.96 6.97 13.55
CA LEU A 72 2.02 6.00 13.02
C LEU A 72 2.42 5.59 11.60
N LEU A 73 2.79 6.58 10.78
CA LEU A 73 3.38 6.35 9.45
C LEU A 73 4.69 5.58 9.57
N GLN A 74 5.56 5.92 10.51
CA GLN A 74 6.81 5.21 10.75
C GLN A 74 6.56 3.72 11.07
N ARG A 75 5.64 3.42 12.00
CA ARG A 75 5.30 2.02 12.35
C ARG A 75 4.63 1.28 11.19
N PHE A 76 3.84 1.98 10.38
CA PHE A 76 3.27 1.42 9.17
C PHE A 76 4.38 1.02 8.19
N TRP A 77 5.31 1.93 7.88
CA TRP A 77 6.46 1.65 7.00
C TRP A 77 7.41 0.60 7.57
N GLU A 78 7.60 0.54 8.88
CA GLU A 78 8.37 -0.52 9.55
C GLU A 78 7.69 -1.89 9.42
N THR A 79 6.35 -1.95 9.44
CA THR A 79 5.59 -3.19 9.27
C THR A 79 5.55 -3.62 7.81
N GLU A 80 5.52 -2.67 6.87
CA GLU A 80 5.51 -2.92 5.42
C GLU A 80 6.90 -3.22 4.85
N LYS A 81 7.97 -2.83 5.56
CA LYS A 81 9.30 -3.39 5.38
C LYS A 81 9.26 -4.87 5.79
N LEU A 82 8.71 -5.70 4.92
CA LEU A 82 9.09 -7.10 4.82
C LEU A 82 10.60 -7.14 4.95
N SER A 83 11.14 -8.02 5.79
CA SER A 83 12.58 -8.21 5.90
C SER A 83 13.09 -8.57 4.51
N VAL A 84 13.49 -7.56 3.73
CA VAL A 84 14.23 -7.72 2.49
C VAL A 84 15.51 -8.35 2.97
N LYS A 85 15.55 -9.68 2.92
CA LYS A 85 16.81 -10.38 3.07
C LYS A 85 17.66 -9.80 1.95
N GLU A 86 18.84 -9.29 2.30
CA GLU A 86 19.84 -8.79 1.36
C GLU A 86 20.10 -9.77 0.20
N GLU A 87 19.74 -11.04 0.38
CA GLU A 87 19.74 -12.12 -0.61
C GLU A 87 18.90 -11.89 -1.89
N PHE A 88 18.08 -10.84 -2.00
CA PHE A 88 17.17 -10.62 -3.15
C PHE A 88 17.34 -9.30 -3.92
N LEU A 89 18.35 -8.47 -3.62
CA LEU A 89 18.54 -7.21 -4.34
C LEU A 89 19.00 -7.47 -5.79
N SER A 90 18.41 -6.77 -6.76
CA SER A 90 18.94 -6.70 -8.13
C SER A 90 20.30 -5.97 -8.15
N ASP A 91 21.05 -6.11 -9.25
CA ASP A 91 22.32 -5.40 -9.42
C ASP A 91 22.13 -3.87 -9.36
N GLU A 92 21.03 -3.36 -9.91
CA GLU A 92 20.68 -1.94 -9.83
C GLU A 92 20.34 -1.50 -8.41
N GLU A 93 19.60 -2.32 -7.67
CA GLU A 93 19.23 -2.03 -6.27
C GLU A 93 20.47 -2.04 -5.37
N GLN A 94 21.35 -3.02 -5.54
CA GLN A 94 22.61 -3.10 -4.82
C GLN A 94 23.53 -1.91 -5.13
N PHE A 95 23.58 -1.46 -6.39
CA PHE A 95 24.29 -0.25 -6.78
C PHE A 95 23.73 0.98 -6.07
N CYS A 96 22.40 1.14 -6.04
CA CYS A 96 21.72 2.25 -5.38
C CYS A 96 22.00 2.29 -3.88
N GLU A 97 21.92 1.13 -3.20
CA GLU A 97 22.21 1.02 -1.77
C GLU A 97 23.68 1.37 -1.45
N ASN A 98 24.62 0.86 -2.24
CA ASN A 98 26.04 1.19 -2.08
C ASN A 98 26.31 2.68 -2.31
N HIS A 99 25.67 3.27 -3.33
CA HIS A 99 25.80 4.69 -3.64
C HIS A 99 25.21 5.57 -2.54
N PHE A 100 24.05 5.20 -2.00
CA PHE A 100 23.41 5.89 -0.89
C PHE A 100 24.27 5.86 0.37
N ASN A 101 24.77 4.68 0.75
CA ASN A 101 25.64 4.50 1.93
C ASN A 101 26.98 5.23 1.82
N LEU A 102 27.48 5.43 0.59
CA LEU A 102 28.70 6.20 0.34
C LEU A 102 28.49 7.71 0.54
N ILE A 103 27.31 8.22 0.19
CA ILE A 103 27.03 9.66 0.12
C ILE A 103 26.27 10.16 1.35
N PHE A 104 25.50 9.32 2.03
CA PHE A 104 24.62 9.72 3.12
C PHE A 104 24.95 8.98 4.42
N LYS A 105 24.87 9.70 5.54
CA LYS A 105 24.95 9.13 6.89
C LYS A 105 23.81 9.60 7.77
N TYR A 106 23.34 8.73 8.65
CA TYR A 106 22.34 9.08 9.65
C TYR A 106 22.96 10.02 10.70
N ASN A 107 22.31 11.16 10.97
CA ASN A 107 22.84 12.19 11.87
C ASN A 107 22.48 11.99 13.35
N GLY A 108 21.77 10.91 13.70
CA GLY A 108 21.31 10.65 15.08
C GLY A 108 19.96 11.30 15.43
N GLU A 109 19.52 12.30 14.66
CA GLU A 109 18.31 13.12 14.93
C GLU A 109 17.15 12.78 13.98
N GLY A 110 17.17 11.59 13.38
CA GLY A 110 16.11 11.15 12.46
C GLY A 110 16.32 11.56 11.00
N ARG A 111 17.47 12.12 10.62
CA ARG A 111 17.72 12.55 9.23
C ARG A 111 19.00 11.94 8.66
N PHE A 112 18.97 11.59 7.38
CA PHE A 112 20.16 11.30 6.61
C PHE A 112 20.75 12.59 6.07
N VAL A 113 22.03 12.83 6.34
CA VAL A 113 22.78 13.99 5.84
C VAL A 113 23.83 13.54 4.86
N ARG A 114 24.03 14.34 3.81
CA ARG A 114 25.07 14.09 2.82
C ARG A 114 26.44 14.34 3.46
N VAL A 115 27.32 13.37 3.34
CA VAL A 115 28.72 13.48 3.73
C VAL A 115 29.48 13.99 2.51
N SER A 116 30.03 15.21 2.60
CA SER A 116 30.96 15.75 1.59
C SER A 116 32.39 15.35 1.92
#